data_AF-A0A9P4R596-F1
#
_entry.id   AF-A0A9P4R596-F1
#
_cell.length_a   1.000
_cell.length_b   1.000
_cell.length_c   1.000
_cell.angle_alpha   90.00
_cell.angle_beta   90.00
_cell.angle_gamma   90.00
#
_symmetry.space_group_name_H-M   'P 1'
#
loop_
_entity.id
_entity.type
_entity.pdbx_description
1 polymer ?
#
loop_
_entity_poly.entity_id
_entity_poly.type
_entity_poly.pdbx_seq_one_letter_code
_entity_poly.pdbx_strand_id
1 'polypeptide(L)'
;MAATNTFKLALMAKPVPPSPDDPVICLIARSIQHLKSVDITIANVGVRVYSATTSEPLWPQQEADKMTEYFYIQDHENILEKLFVSITAGHGPLTIDRVIIHKWLGFSDSNACHEYVPIPFKTWLTNLPLPNMKDGKFSYDHIWTWWKCTGKVFDIFALPAEIRELIYRHCLGQKLNLQSVQGRVVLGRGFPSFPDINLKFPNFPANYSARELIRESYDDPRVQPRMVFVDKPDLNLLRLNKQVRAEALHAVWTHTRKSFLDPSVLEDVLSCGNTPSFSWLRRIELNFGTFEYIEFFGLFWRPYRPSRWGRRWDRPQVAASCLQSMPTLEDLQICFDGPYVVQAYRVISLGCHKKVVDWILAGAFPFIKDIKTVKLTGCIKNSVKMRWDRILKIEYQERGAKEKSHDFDYERAKKILHFMQFYYIPFDCECRTPCDKVFDHMTFLPRGDRTLPEFDFE
;
A
#
# COMPACT_ATOMS: atom_id res chain seq x y z
N MET A 1 21.73 22.66 33.92
CA MET A 1 21.26 23.32 32.68
C MET A 1 22.38 23.84 31.77
N ALA A 2 23.63 24.05 32.24
CA ALA A 2 24.74 24.48 31.37
C ALA A 2 25.35 23.37 30.48
N ALA A 3 25.34 22.10 30.94
CA ALA A 3 25.90 20.96 30.18
C ALA A 3 25.12 20.61 28.90
N THR A 4 23.83 20.96 28.83
CA THR A 4 22.96 20.64 27.69
C THR A 4 23.17 21.56 26.48
N ASN A 5 23.70 22.78 26.68
CA ASN A 5 23.97 23.73 25.60
C ASN A 5 25.31 23.47 24.88
N THR A 6 26.31 22.91 25.58
CA THR A 6 27.61 22.55 24.98
C THR A 6 27.49 21.37 24.01
N PHE A 7 26.57 20.43 24.30
CA PHE A 7 26.28 19.27 23.43
C PHE A 7 25.67 19.69 22.07
N LYS A 8 24.80 20.71 22.07
CA LYS A 8 24.17 21.23 20.83
C LYS A 8 25.15 21.94 19.89
N LEU A 9 26.21 22.55 20.42
CA LEU A 9 27.25 23.22 19.61
C LEU A 9 28.23 22.20 18.98
N ALA A 10 28.52 21.09 19.67
CA ALA A 10 29.34 19.99 19.10
C ALA A 10 28.63 19.26 17.95
N LEU A 11 27.29 19.20 17.96
CA LEU A 11 26.45 18.66 16.87
C LEU A 11 26.56 19.42 15.54
N MET A 12 27.08 20.66 15.54
CA MET A 12 27.22 21.48 14.32
C MET A 12 28.59 21.36 13.64
N ALA A 13 29.60 20.82 14.32
CA ALA A 13 30.87 20.51 13.67
C ALA A 13 30.65 19.27 12.79
N LYS A 14 30.69 19.43 11.46
CA LYS A 14 30.68 18.29 10.55
C LYS A 14 31.83 17.37 10.95
N PRO A 15 31.59 16.06 11.15
CA PRO A 15 32.65 15.14 11.51
C PRO A 15 33.76 15.23 10.47
N VAL A 16 35.00 15.32 10.94
CA VAL A 16 36.16 15.27 10.05
C VAL A 16 36.12 13.89 9.38
N PRO A 17 36.14 13.81 8.04
CA PRO A 17 36.19 12.50 7.38
C PRO A 17 37.37 11.73 7.95
N PRO A 18 37.21 10.43 8.22
CA PRO A 18 38.26 9.65 8.85
C PRO A 18 39.53 9.78 8.02
N SER A 19 40.66 10.06 8.69
CA SER A 19 41.95 10.01 8.01
C SER A 19 42.09 8.61 7.40
N PRO A 20 42.28 8.48 6.08
CA PRO A 20 42.44 7.17 5.44
C PRO A 20 43.65 6.40 5.98
N ASP A 21 44.52 7.06 6.75
CA ASP A 21 45.76 6.53 7.29
C ASP A 21 45.64 6.02 8.74
N ASP A 22 44.48 6.12 9.43
CA ASP A 22 44.32 5.51 10.77
C ASP A 22 43.92 4.02 10.64
N PRO A 23 44.85 3.08 10.91
CA PRO A 23 44.59 1.66 10.75
C PRO A 23 43.54 1.12 11.74
N VAL A 24 43.34 1.78 12.89
CA VAL A 24 42.33 1.38 13.89
C VAL A 24 40.94 1.73 13.41
N ILE A 25 40.74 2.95 12.90
CA ILE A 25 39.46 3.33 12.28
C ILE A 25 39.16 2.40 11.10
N CYS A 26 40.13 2.16 10.22
CA CYS A 26 39.94 1.26 9.08
C CYS A 26 39.53 -0.15 9.53
N LEU A 27 40.16 -0.68 10.58
CA LEU A 27 39.83 -1.99 11.14
C LEU A 27 38.43 -2.02 11.76
N ILE A 28 38.06 -1.00 12.53
CA ILE A 28 36.72 -0.85 13.12
C ILE A 28 35.66 -0.77 12.01
N ALA A 29 35.88 0.09 11.01
CA ALA A 29 34.96 0.28 9.88
C ALA A 29 34.77 -1.02 9.08
N ARG A 30 35.86 -1.76 8.79
CA ARG A 30 35.78 -3.07 8.12
C ARG A 30 35.02 -4.09 8.96
N SER A 31 35.24 -4.09 10.27
CA SER A 31 34.56 -5.02 11.20
C SER A 31 33.06 -4.72 11.29
N ILE A 32 32.68 -3.44 11.36
CA ILE A 32 31.29 -3.01 11.28
C ILE A 32 30.68 -3.46 9.96
N GLN A 33 31.34 -3.20 8.82
CA GLN A 33 30.82 -3.58 7.51
C GLN A 33 30.65 -5.09 7.37
N HIS A 34 31.59 -5.88 7.88
CA HIS A 34 31.49 -7.33 7.94
C HIS A 34 30.28 -7.75 8.79
N LEU A 35 30.11 -7.19 9.98
CA LEU A 35 28.97 -7.49 10.85
C LEU A 35 27.63 -7.08 10.23
N LYS A 36 27.55 -5.94 9.55
CA LYS A 36 26.38 -5.54 8.75
C LYS A 36 26.04 -6.56 7.65
N SER A 37 26.98 -7.34 7.15
CA SER A 37 26.73 -8.37 6.13
C SER A 37 26.19 -9.69 6.68
N VAL A 38 26.31 -9.93 7.99
CA VAL A 38 25.89 -11.18 8.66
C VAL A 38 24.75 -10.97 9.65
N ASP A 39 24.60 -9.77 10.22
CA ASP A 39 23.59 -9.41 11.22
C ASP A 39 22.73 -8.25 10.73
N ILE A 40 21.45 -8.55 10.48
CA ILE A 40 20.43 -7.58 10.05
C ILE A 40 20.23 -6.47 11.09
N THR A 41 20.42 -6.75 12.37
CA THR A 41 20.24 -5.75 13.41
C THR A 41 21.32 -4.70 13.32
N ILE A 42 22.58 -5.11 13.21
CA ILE A 42 23.74 -4.21 13.09
C ILE A 42 23.67 -3.38 11.81
N ALA A 43 23.18 -3.96 10.70
CA ALA A 43 22.94 -3.21 9.47
C ALA A 43 21.96 -2.05 9.66
N ASN A 44 20.94 -2.25 10.50
CA ASN A 44 19.89 -1.29 10.76
C ASN A 44 20.18 -0.31 11.88
N VAL A 45 21.13 -0.59 12.78
CA VAL A 45 21.60 0.43 13.73
C VAL A 45 22.25 1.62 12.99
N GLY A 46 22.78 1.40 11.79
CA GLY A 46 23.35 2.48 10.97
C GLY A 46 24.70 2.99 11.50
N VAL A 47 25.43 2.15 12.23
CA VAL A 47 26.71 2.50 12.88
C VAL A 47 27.72 3.07 11.89
N ARG A 48 28.30 4.22 12.25
CA ARG A 48 29.49 4.82 11.60
C ARG A 48 30.47 5.33 12.65
N VAL A 49 31.76 5.30 12.34
CA VAL A 49 32.84 5.69 13.25
C VAL A 49 33.71 6.76 12.57
N TYR A 50 34.05 7.80 13.32
CA TYR A 50 34.89 8.92 12.90
C TYR A 50 35.92 9.23 13.97
N SER A 51 37.07 9.79 13.59
CA SER A 51 38.01 10.35 14.58
C SER A 51 37.36 11.54 15.29
N ALA A 52 37.43 11.60 16.62
CA ALA A 52 36.93 12.77 17.33
C ALA A 52 37.93 13.92 17.41
N THR A 53 39.21 13.61 17.24
CA THR A 53 40.30 14.57 17.37
C THR A 53 41.23 14.47 16.17
N THR A 54 42.09 15.46 16.03
CA THR A 54 43.25 15.42 15.12
C THR A 54 44.44 14.72 15.77
N SER A 55 44.22 13.92 16.81
CA SER A 55 45.29 13.21 17.52
C SER A 55 45.96 12.21 16.58
N GLU A 56 47.23 11.94 16.84
CA GLU A 56 47.94 10.87 16.13
C GLU A 56 47.22 9.52 16.28
N PRO A 57 47.25 8.66 15.25
CA PRO A 57 46.63 7.35 15.30
C PRO A 57 47.06 6.55 16.53
N LEU A 58 46.14 5.73 17.06
CA LEU A 58 46.42 4.82 18.18
C LEU A 58 47.46 3.74 17.83
N TRP A 59 47.74 3.55 16.54
CA TRP A 59 48.63 2.50 16.05
C TRP A 59 49.60 3.02 14.98
N PRO A 60 50.89 2.64 15.01
CA PRO A 60 51.52 1.68 15.94
C PRO A 60 51.56 2.19 17.39
N GLN A 61 51.42 1.28 18.36
CA GLN A 61 51.33 1.62 19.77
C GLN A 61 52.68 2.17 20.27
N GLN A 62 52.74 3.47 20.56
CA GLN A 62 53.94 4.12 21.11
C GLN A 62 53.98 4.10 22.64
N GLU A 63 52.80 4.19 23.28
CA GLU A 63 52.63 4.20 24.73
C GLU A 63 51.65 3.11 25.14
N ALA A 64 51.96 2.40 26.23
CA ALA A 64 50.98 1.56 26.90
C ALA A 64 49.84 2.46 27.42
N ASP A 65 48.60 2.01 27.29
CA ASP A 65 47.40 2.66 27.84
C ASP A 65 46.96 3.99 27.20
N LYS A 66 47.53 4.39 26.04
CA LYS A 66 47.01 5.53 25.26
C LYS A 66 45.55 5.28 24.86
N MET A 67 44.65 6.16 25.27
CA MET A 67 43.25 6.19 24.83
C MET A 67 43.04 7.31 23.81
N THR A 68 42.14 7.13 22.86
CA THR A 68 41.75 8.19 21.91
C THR A 68 40.24 8.25 21.78
N GLU A 69 39.72 9.47 21.63
CA GLU A 69 38.30 9.72 21.43
C GLU A 69 37.91 9.44 19.97
N TYR A 70 36.85 8.66 19.80
CA TYR A 70 36.18 8.47 18.52
C TYR A 70 34.71 8.90 18.63
N PHE A 71 34.19 9.48 17.55
CA PHE A 71 32.76 9.75 17.43
C PHE A 71 32.06 8.55 16.82
N TYR A 72 30.95 8.19 17.42
CA TYR A 72 30.02 7.20 16.91
C TYR A 72 28.72 7.89 16.51
N ILE A 73 28.21 7.56 15.32
CA ILE A 73 26.90 8.04 14.83
C ILE A 73 25.96 6.85 14.67
N GLN A 74 24.81 6.95 15.32
CA GLN A 74 23.65 6.08 15.10
C GLN A 74 22.59 6.83 14.26
N ASP A 75 22.41 6.41 13.01
CA ASP A 75 21.65 7.13 11.98
C ASP A 75 20.16 7.36 12.37
N HIS A 76 19.56 6.54 13.25
CA HIS A 76 18.13 6.66 13.60
C HIS A 76 17.81 7.74 14.63
N GLU A 77 18.76 8.16 15.47
CA GLU A 77 18.52 9.12 16.56
C GLU A 77 19.47 10.32 16.53
N ASN A 78 20.39 10.40 15.55
CA ASN A 78 21.49 11.37 15.51
C ASN A 78 22.27 11.42 16.83
N ILE A 79 22.34 10.30 17.56
CA ILE A 79 23.13 10.23 18.78
C ILE A 79 24.59 10.20 18.34
N LEU A 80 25.26 11.32 18.57
CA LEU A 80 26.71 11.42 18.62
C LEU A 80 27.15 11.00 20.02
N GLU A 81 27.46 9.72 20.19
CA GLU A 81 28.12 9.26 21.42
C GLU A 81 29.63 9.36 21.22
N LYS A 82 30.32 9.97 22.18
CA LYS A 82 31.78 9.93 22.25
C LYS A 82 32.19 8.65 22.94
N LEU A 83 33.05 7.88 22.31
CA LEU A 83 33.59 6.64 22.88
C LEU A 83 35.10 6.76 22.98
N PHE A 84 35.63 6.36 24.13
CA PHE A 84 37.07 6.20 24.29
C PHE A 84 37.45 4.81 23.81
N VAL A 85 38.40 4.75 22.88
CA VAL A 85 38.92 3.50 22.33
C VAL A 85 40.36 3.33 22.79
N SER A 86 40.72 2.10 23.12
CA SER A 86 42.09 1.69 23.41
C SER A 86 42.41 0.35 22.75
N ILE A 87 43.68 -0.01 22.73
CA ILE A 87 44.16 -1.29 22.22
C ILE A 87 44.81 -2.05 23.37
N THR A 88 44.41 -3.30 23.58
CA THR A 88 45.04 -4.17 24.59
C THR A 88 46.54 -4.34 24.29
N ALA A 89 47.39 -4.10 25.29
CA ALA A 89 48.84 -4.23 25.17
C ALA A 89 49.25 -5.66 24.75
N GLY A 90 50.25 -5.78 23.87
CA GLY A 90 50.77 -7.07 23.44
C GLY A 90 51.56 -7.02 22.14
N HIS A 91 52.51 -7.94 21.99
CA HIS A 91 53.25 -8.14 20.74
C HIS A 91 52.38 -8.94 19.77
N GLY A 92 51.91 -8.32 18.69
CA GLY A 92 51.08 -8.99 17.70
C GLY A 92 50.41 -8.02 16.72
N PRO A 93 49.78 -8.54 15.65
CA PRO A 93 49.05 -7.70 14.71
C PRO A 93 47.87 -6.99 15.37
N LEU A 94 47.46 -5.86 14.77
CA LEU A 94 46.23 -5.18 15.14
C LEU A 94 45.02 -6.00 14.69
N THR A 95 44.27 -6.54 15.64
CA THR A 95 43.05 -7.32 15.39
C THR A 95 41.87 -6.70 16.12
N ILE A 96 40.66 -6.96 15.64
CA ILE A 96 39.46 -6.33 16.21
C ILE A 96 39.20 -6.75 17.66
N ASP A 97 39.66 -7.94 18.04
CA ASP A 97 39.50 -8.46 19.41
C ASP A 97 40.39 -7.74 20.43
N ARG A 98 41.39 -6.98 19.95
CA ARG A 98 42.23 -6.11 20.80
C ARG A 98 41.66 -4.72 20.97
N VAL A 99 40.63 -4.35 20.23
CA VAL A 99 39.98 -3.04 20.32
C VAL A 99 39.01 -3.07 21.50
N ILE A 100 39.26 -2.22 22.48
CA ILE A 100 38.44 -2.09 23.70
C ILE A 100 37.74 -0.73 23.67
N ILE A 101 36.42 -0.77 23.88
CA ILE A 101 35.57 0.40 24.08
C ILE A 101 35.44 0.65 25.58
N HIS A 102 35.77 1.86 26.00
CA HIS A 102 35.61 2.30 27.39
C HIS A 102 34.28 3.04 27.53
N LYS A 103 33.29 2.35 28.09
CA LYS A 103 31.96 2.93 28.32
C LYS A 103 31.96 3.66 29.66
N TRP A 104 31.55 4.93 29.64
CA TRP A 104 31.42 5.73 30.86
C TRP A 104 30.21 5.28 31.68
N LEU A 105 30.40 4.95 32.96
CA LEU A 105 29.31 4.55 33.87
C LEU A 105 28.80 5.67 34.78
N GLY A 106 29.49 6.82 34.84
CA GLY A 106 29.15 7.90 35.74
C GLY A 106 30.34 8.33 36.60
N PHE A 107 30.02 9.02 37.70
CA PHE A 107 30.98 9.30 38.77
C PHE A 107 30.82 8.24 39.86
N SER A 108 31.92 7.66 40.34
CA SER A 108 31.87 6.82 41.53
C SER A 108 31.73 7.71 42.77
N ASP A 109 30.89 7.33 43.73
CA ASP A 109 30.59 8.14 44.92
C ASP A 109 31.79 8.36 45.86
N SER A 110 32.89 7.62 45.67
CA SER A 110 33.99 7.57 46.64
C SER A 110 35.28 8.29 46.22
N ASN A 111 35.46 8.63 44.95
CA ASN A 111 36.61 9.41 44.46
C ASN A 111 36.23 10.09 43.14
N ALA A 112 36.67 11.34 42.93
CA ALA A 112 36.42 12.14 41.73
C ALA A 112 37.09 11.60 40.44
N CYS A 113 37.25 10.29 40.32
CA CYS A 113 37.75 9.59 39.15
C CYS A 113 36.57 9.16 38.28
N HIS A 114 36.70 9.34 36.97
CA HIS A 114 35.75 8.79 36.01
C HIS A 114 35.89 7.27 35.96
N GLU A 115 34.80 6.55 36.19
CA GLU A 115 34.79 5.09 36.07
C GLU A 115 34.41 4.69 34.64
N TYR A 116 35.32 4.00 33.97
CA TYR A 116 35.11 3.43 32.66
C TYR A 116 35.17 1.91 32.75
N VAL A 117 34.21 1.24 32.11
CA VAL A 117 34.25 -0.22 31.97
C VAL A 117 34.82 -0.58 30.60
N PRO A 118 35.91 -1.36 30.55
CA PRO A 118 36.44 -1.86 29.29
C PRO A 118 35.50 -2.95 28.74
N ILE A 119 35.02 -2.76 27.52
CA ILE A 119 34.14 -3.70 26.81
C ILE A 119 34.80 -4.04 25.47
N PRO A 120 35.01 -5.33 25.13
CA PRO A 120 35.49 -5.70 23.81
C PRO A 120 34.59 -5.14 22.71
N PHE A 121 35.19 -4.64 21.62
CA PHE A 121 34.44 -3.94 20.56
C PHE A 121 33.25 -4.74 20.01
N LYS A 122 33.45 -6.03 19.73
CA LYS A 122 32.37 -6.92 19.24
C LYS A 122 31.21 -7.00 20.23
N THR A 123 31.52 -7.22 21.51
CA THR A 123 30.52 -7.31 22.59
C THR A 123 29.76 -6.01 22.75
N TRP A 124 30.45 -4.87 22.68
CA TRP A 124 29.81 -3.56 22.71
C TRP A 124 28.85 -3.38 21.53
N LEU A 125 29.27 -3.73 20.31
CA LEU A 125 28.46 -3.58 19.10
C LEU A 125 27.19 -4.44 19.13
N THR A 126 27.27 -5.68 19.63
CA THR A 126 26.11 -6.57 19.78
C THR A 126 25.13 -6.14 20.87
N ASN A 127 25.58 -5.30 21.81
CA ASN A 127 24.78 -4.79 22.92
C ASN A 127 24.15 -3.41 22.64
N LEU A 128 24.30 -2.89 21.42
CA LEU A 128 23.67 -1.63 21.03
C LEU A 128 22.15 -1.78 21.05
N PRO A 129 21.41 -0.72 21.46
CA PRO A 129 19.97 -0.74 21.46
C PRO A 129 19.46 -1.04 20.04
N LEU A 130 18.66 -2.08 19.91
CA LEU A 130 18.10 -2.47 18.62
C LEU A 130 17.10 -1.40 18.17
N PRO A 131 17.02 -1.07 16.87
CA PRO A 131 15.96 -0.21 16.35
C PRO A 131 14.60 -0.77 16.77
N ASN A 132 13.66 0.11 17.15
CA ASN A 132 12.33 -0.25 17.64
C ASN A 132 11.65 -1.25 16.69
N MET A 133 11.71 -2.54 17.04
CA MET A 133 11.02 -3.59 16.32
C MET A 133 9.60 -3.66 16.84
N LYS A 134 8.62 -3.29 16.00
CA LYS A 134 7.21 -3.59 16.31
C LYS A 134 7.05 -5.11 16.31
N ASP A 135 6.62 -5.67 17.42
CA ASP A 135 6.29 -7.10 17.60
C ASP A 135 7.45 -8.08 17.35
N GLY A 136 8.70 -7.63 17.52
CA GLY A 136 9.89 -8.46 17.29
C GLY A 136 10.11 -8.87 15.83
N LYS A 137 9.47 -8.17 14.87
CA LYS A 137 9.63 -8.42 13.44
C LYS A 137 10.36 -7.26 12.76
N PHE A 138 11.27 -7.59 11.85
CA PHE A 138 11.88 -6.61 10.96
C PHE A 138 10.84 -6.09 9.97
N SER A 139 10.73 -4.76 9.86
CA SER A 139 9.97 -4.15 8.76
C SER A 139 10.67 -4.37 7.41
N TYR A 140 9.95 -4.11 6.33
CA TYR A 140 10.52 -4.16 4.97
C TYR A 140 11.78 -3.28 4.84
N ASP A 141 11.74 -2.06 5.40
CA ASP A 141 12.87 -1.12 5.35
C ASP A 141 14.11 -1.68 6.02
N HIS A 142 13.93 -2.46 7.10
CA HIS A 142 15.03 -3.09 7.79
C HIS A 142 15.70 -4.17 6.94
N ILE A 143 14.88 -5.02 6.32
CA ILE A 143 15.36 -6.09 5.43
C ILE A 143 16.07 -5.47 4.23
N TRP A 144 15.49 -4.41 3.65
CA TRP A 144 16.06 -3.71 2.50
C TRP A 144 17.42 -3.06 2.81
N THR A 145 17.53 -2.40 3.96
CA THR A 145 18.79 -1.80 4.43
C THR A 145 19.88 -2.86 4.60
N TRP A 146 19.54 -3.97 5.25
CA TRP A 146 20.47 -5.10 5.37
C TRP A 146 20.86 -5.68 4.02
N TRP A 147 19.89 -5.88 3.12
CA TRP A 147 20.15 -6.42 1.79
C TRP A 147 21.18 -5.57 1.02
N LYS A 148 21.06 -4.25 1.07
CA LYS A 148 22.05 -3.31 0.50
C LYS A 148 23.44 -3.47 1.10
N CYS A 149 23.54 -3.71 2.41
CA CYS A 149 24.84 -3.86 3.08
C CYS A 149 25.54 -5.17 2.72
N THR A 150 24.80 -6.24 2.46
CA THR A 150 25.40 -7.56 2.17
C THR A 150 26.12 -7.60 0.83
N GLY A 151 25.72 -6.76 -0.13
CA GLY A 151 26.20 -6.84 -1.53
C GLY A 151 25.86 -8.17 -2.20
N LYS A 152 25.07 -9.04 -1.55
CA LYS A 152 24.70 -10.35 -2.08
C LYS A 152 23.74 -10.14 -3.24
N VAL A 153 24.08 -10.74 -4.37
CA VAL A 153 23.17 -10.87 -5.50
C VAL A 153 22.31 -12.11 -5.30
N PHE A 154 21.02 -11.98 -5.58
CA PHE A 154 20.10 -13.09 -5.59
C PHE A 154 19.91 -13.54 -7.03
N ASP A 155 20.33 -14.77 -7.33
CA ASP A 155 20.08 -15.32 -8.66
C ASP A 155 18.60 -15.69 -8.78
N ILE A 156 17.83 -14.78 -9.36
CA ILE A 156 16.39 -14.98 -9.59
C ILE A 156 16.13 -16.23 -10.42
N PHE A 157 17.04 -16.62 -11.32
CA PHE A 157 16.84 -17.76 -12.22
C PHE A 157 17.18 -19.11 -11.59
N ALA A 158 17.87 -19.11 -10.45
CA ALA A 158 18.03 -20.31 -9.63
C ALA A 158 16.72 -20.73 -8.94
N LEU A 159 15.72 -19.86 -8.88
CA LEU A 159 14.40 -20.18 -8.33
C LEU A 159 13.55 -21.00 -9.31
N PRO A 160 12.64 -21.86 -8.81
CA PRO A 160 11.58 -22.45 -9.62
C PRO A 160 10.72 -21.37 -10.29
N ALA A 161 10.20 -21.68 -11.49
CA ALA A 161 9.43 -20.74 -12.30
C ALA A 161 8.19 -20.19 -11.56
N GLU A 162 7.56 -21.02 -10.73
CA GLU A 162 6.39 -20.67 -9.92
C GLU A 162 6.72 -19.58 -8.90
N ILE A 163 7.92 -19.65 -8.28
CA ILE A 163 8.36 -18.64 -7.33
C ILE A 163 8.71 -17.34 -8.05
N ARG A 164 9.35 -17.43 -9.22
CA ARG A 164 9.61 -16.24 -10.06
C ARG A 164 8.31 -15.55 -10.47
N GLU A 165 7.30 -16.32 -10.86
CA GLU A 165 5.97 -15.80 -11.20
C GLU A 165 5.33 -15.04 -10.04
N LEU A 166 5.41 -15.59 -8.81
CA LEU A 166 4.93 -14.91 -7.61
C LEU A 166 5.67 -13.60 -7.37
N ILE A 167 7.00 -13.59 -7.51
CA ILE A 167 7.82 -12.37 -7.39
C ILE A 167 7.36 -11.34 -8.43
N TYR A 168 7.23 -11.72 -9.70
CA TYR A 168 6.80 -10.82 -10.76
C TYR A 168 5.40 -10.24 -10.50
N ARG A 169 4.48 -11.05 -10.01
CA ARG A 169 3.14 -10.60 -9.61
C ARG A 169 3.18 -9.60 -8.46
N HIS A 170 4.04 -9.80 -7.48
CA HIS A 170 4.20 -8.85 -6.38
C HIS A 170 4.87 -7.54 -6.83
N CYS A 171 5.95 -7.63 -7.63
CA CYS A 171 6.66 -6.45 -8.13
C CYS A 171 5.81 -5.58 -9.08
N LEU A 172 4.98 -6.20 -9.91
CA LEU A 172 4.09 -5.48 -10.85
C LEU A 172 2.74 -5.11 -10.24
N GLY A 173 2.44 -5.56 -9.01
CA GLY A 173 1.18 -5.31 -8.33
C GLY A 173 0.16 -6.44 -8.53
N GLN A 174 -0.56 -6.78 -7.45
CA GLN A 174 -1.57 -7.85 -7.46
C GLN A 174 -2.85 -7.47 -8.24
N LYS A 175 -3.13 -6.16 -8.30
CA LYS A 175 -4.23 -5.56 -9.06
C LYS A 175 -3.64 -4.60 -10.09
N LEU A 176 -4.28 -4.51 -11.25
CA LEU A 176 -3.84 -3.63 -12.33
C LEU A 176 -5.00 -2.84 -12.92
N ASN A 177 -4.79 -1.54 -13.07
CA ASN A 177 -5.71 -0.67 -13.80
C ASN A 177 -5.33 -0.65 -15.27
N LEU A 178 -6.01 -1.46 -16.08
CA LEU A 178 -5.74 -1.52 -17.51
C LEU A 178 -6.25 -0.26 -18.22
N GLN A 179 -5.59 0.10 -19.32
CA GLN A 179 -5.99 1.19 -20.18
C GLN A 179 -5.82 0.80 -21.64
N SER A 180 -6.65 1.36 -22.52
CA SER A 180 -6.46 1.30 -23.97
C SER A 180 -5.75 2.58 -24.41
N VAL A 181 -4.57 2.46 -25.02
CA VAL A 181 -3.82 3.60 -25.54
C VAL A 181 -3.49 3.29 -26.99
N GLN A 182 -3.97 4.14 -27.90
CA GLN A 182 -3.73 4.00 -29.35
C GLN A 182 -4.13 2.62 -29.89
N GLY A 183 -5.27 2.09 -29.43
CA GLY A 183 -5.77 0.78 -29.88
C GLY A 183 -4.97 -0.42 -29.34
N ARG A 184 -4.20 -0.23 -28.27
CA ARG A 184 -3.48 -1.30 -27.55
C ARG A 184 -3.79 -1.30 -26.06
N VAL A 185 -4.01 -2.48 -25.48
CA VAL A 185 -4.14 -2.63 -24.02
C VAL A 185 -2.76 -2.53 -23.37
N VAL A 186 -2.64 -1.66 -22.38
CA VAL A 186 -1.41 -1.46 -21.59
C VAL A 186 -1.67 -1.72 -20.11
N LEU A 187 -0.62 -2.05 -19.34
CA LEU A 187 -0.67 -2.36 -17.89
C LEU A 187 -1.05 -1.15 -17.00
N GLY A 188 -1.50 -0.05 -17.60
CA GLY A 188 -1.76 1.23 -16.94
C GLY A 188 -0.49 1.94 -16.51
N ARG A 189 -0.64 3.18 -16.04
CA ARG A 189 0.43 3.95 -15.39
C ARG A 189 0.30 3.94 -13.86
N GLY A 190 -0.45 2.97 -13.31
CA GLY A 190 -1.07 3.08 -11.99
C GLY A 190 -2.27 4.03 -12.01
N PHE A 191 -2.83 4.35 -10.84
CA PHE A 191 -3.65 5.54 -10.76
C PHE A 191 -2.78 6.74 -11.20
N PRO A 192 -3.13 7.52 -12.24
CA PRO A 192 -2.57 8.86 -12.33
C PRO A 192 -2.86 9.51 -10.99
N SER A 193 -1.89 10.19 -10.37
CA SER A 193 -2.00 10.84 -9.08
C SER A 193 -3.11 11.90 -9.10
N PHE A 194 -4.36 11.45 -9.12
CA PHE A 194 -5.46 12.06 -9.85
C PHE A 194 -5.03 12.41 -11.31
N PRO A 195 -5.89 12.25 -12.33
CA PRO A 195 -5.74 13.16 -13.46
C PRO A 195 -5.69 14.58 -12.85
N ASP A 196 -5.03 15.56 -13.47
CA ASP A 196 -5.34 16.96 -13.20
C ASP A 196 -6.79 17.18 -13.64
N ILE A 197 -7.69 16.65 -12.84
CA ILE A 197 -9.10 16.87 -12.91
C ILE A 197 -9.21 18.27 -12.36
N ASN A 198 -8.93 19.23 -13.22
CA ASN A 198 -9.50 20.57 -13.19
C ASN A 198 -11.03 20.42 -13.39
N LEU A 199 -11.69 19.58 -12.59
CA LEU A 199 -13.08 19.76 -12.24
C LEU A 199 -13.06 21.04 -11.41
N LYS A 200 -13.11 22.17 -12.13
CA LYS A 200 -13.70 23.38 -11.59
C LYS A 200 -15.12 22.97 -11.23
N PHE A 201 -15.32 22.48 -10.01
CA PHE A 201 -16.66 22.35 -9.48
C PHE A 201 -17.19 23.78 -9.43
N PRO A 202 -18.19 24.15 -10.23
CA PRO A 202 -18.59 25.54 -10.41
C PRO A 202 -19.06 26.22 -9.11
N ASN A 203 -19.24 25.44 -8.04
CA ASN A 203 -19.72 25.89 -6.73
C ASN A 203 -18.71 25.68 -5.59
N PHE A 204 -17.48 25.22 -5.85
CA PHE A 204 -16.44 25.18 -4.81
C PHE A 204 -15.56 26.42 -4.92
N PRO A 205 -15.21 27.08 -3.80
CA PRO A 205 -14.32 28.22 -3.82
C PRO A 205 -13.01 27.84 -4.51
N ALA A 206 -12.54 28.71 -5.41
CA ALA A 206 -11.45 28.46 -6.35
C ALA A 206 -10.08 28.11 -5.71
N ASN A 207 -10.01 28.03 -4.39
CA ASN A 207 -8.80 27.92 -3.60
C ASN A 207 -8.54 26.50 -3.05
N TYR A 208 -9.48 25.56 -3.19
CA TYR A 208 -9.24 24.17 -2.80
C TYR A 208 -8.79 23.37 -4.01
N SER A 209 -7.55 22.91 -4.00
CA SER A 209 -7.15 21.90 -4.96
C SER A 209 -7.91 20.60 -4.65
N ALA A 210 -8.35 19.87 -5.67
CA ALA A 210 -8.96 18.54 -5.48
C ALA A 210 -8.04 17.63 -4.65
N ARG A 211 -6.72 17.82 -4.78
CA ARG A 211 -5.67 17.14 -4.02
C ARG A 211 -5.73 17.42 -2.52
N GLU A 212 -6.01 18.66 -2.10
CA GLU A 212 -6.16 19.01 -0.67
C GLU A 212 -7.46 18.47 -0.10
N LEU A 213 -8.59 18.61 -0.81
CA LEU A 213 -9.86 18.02 -0.37
C LEU A 213 -9.76 16.51 -0.19
N ILE A 214 -9.09 15.84 -1.13
CA ILE A 214 -8.82 14.41 -1.06
C ILE A 214 -7.85 14.14 0.10
N ARG A 215 -6.69 14.78 0.18
CA ARG A 215 -5.75 14.53 1.29
C ARG A 215 -6.38 14.74 2.68
N GLU A 216 -7.17 15.80 2.85
CA GLU A 216 -7.93 16.07 4.07
C GLU A 216 -9.02 15.02 4.35
N SER A 217 -9.66 14.48 3.30
CA SER A 217 -10.58 13.35 3.43
C SER A 217 -9.87 12.04 3.82
N TYR A 218 -8.56 11.94 3.61
CA TYR A 218 -7.77 10.70 3.79
C TYR A 218 -7.02 10.68 5.13
N ASP A 219 -6.83 11.84 5.76
CA ASP A 219 -6.26 11.93 7.12
C ASP A 219 -7.28 11.56 8.21
N ASP A 220 -8.57 11.40 7.89
CA ASP A 220 -9.55 10.78 8.79
C ASP A 220 -9.51 9.25 8.61
N PRO A 221 -8.94 8.48 9.57
CA PRO A 221 -8.83 7.02 9.47
C PRO A 221 -10.19 6.31 9.37
N ARG A 222 -11.31 7.01 9.60
CA ARG A 222 -12.67 6.48 9.53
C ARG A 222 -13.31 6.68 8.16
N VAL A 223 -12.81 7.62 7.36
CA VAL A 223 -13.16 7.74 5.94
C VAL A 223 -12.19 6.82 5.20
N GLN A 224 -12.50 5.51 5.19
CA GLN A 224 -11.71 4.58 4.38
C GLN A 224 -11.71 5.10 2.94
N PRO A 225 -10.54 5.42 2.37
CA PRO A 225 -10.50 6.10 1.10
C PRO A 225 -11.16 5.23 0.04
N ARG A 226 -11.96 5.91 -0.82
CA ARG A 226 -12.60 5.47 -2.08
C ARG A 226 -11.76 4.55 -2.97
N MET A 227 -10.45 4.47 -2.72
CA MET A 227 -9.50 3.89 -3.63
C MET A 227 -8.63 2.94 -2.83
N VAL A 228 -8.86 1.63 -3.02
CA VAL A 228 -7.76 0.68 -2.93
C VAL A 228 -6.71 1.23 -3.88
N PHE A 229 -5.66 1.86 -3.35
CA PHE A 229 -4.59 2.39 -4.18
C PHE A 229 -4.01 1.22 -4.95
N VAL A 230 -4.27 1.21 -6.24
CA VAL A 230 -3.62 0.28 -7.14
C VAL A 230 -2.27 0.90 -7.43
N ASP A 231 -1.25 0.37 -6.78
CA ASP A 231 0.13 0.79 -6.97
C ASP A 231 0.48 0.77 -8.45
N LYS A 232 1.29 1.75 -8.86
CA LYS A 232 1.82 1.77 -10.21
C LYS A 232 2.68 0.52 -10.41
N PRO A 233 2.45 -0.27 -11.47
CA PRO A 233 3.30 -1.42 -11.75
C PRO A 233 4.74 -0.95 -11.98
N ASP A 234 5.72 -1.63 -11.37
CA ASP A 234 7.13 -1.35 -11.63
C ASP A 234 7.54 -1.92 -12.99
N LEU A 235 7.35 -1.11 -14.04
CA LEU A 235 7.67 -1.47 -15.41
C LEU A 235 9.18 -1.60 -15.66
N ASN A 236 10.05 -1.22 -14.72
CA ASN A 236 11.50 -1.42 -14.87
C ASN A 236 11.86 -2.91 -14.94
N LEU A 237 11.08 -3.76 -14.26
CA LEU A 237 11.23 -5.21 -14.33
C LEU A 237 11.16 -5.72 -15.78
N LEU A 238 10.30 -5.13 -16.62
CA LEU A 238 10.11 -5.50 -18.02
C LEU A 238 11.25 -5.06 -18.95
N ARG A 239 12.24 -4.32 -18.41
CA ARG A 239 13.42 -3.80 -19.12
C ARG A 239 14.71 -4.53 -18.78
N LEU A 240 14.69 -5.47 -17.82
CA LEU A 240 15.90 -6.17 -17.36
C LEU A 240 16.50 -7.07 -18.44
N ASN A 241 15.76 -8.09 -18.89
CA ASN A 241 16.16 -8.98 -19.99
C ASN A 241 14.94 -9.63 -20.67
N LYS A 242 15.16 -10.31 -21.80
CA LYS A 242 14.08 -10.92 -22.61
C LYS A 242 13.30 -12.01 -21.86
N GLN A 243 13.98 -12.85 -21.08
CA GLN A 243 13.35 -13.94 -20.32
C GLN A 243 12.47 -13.37 -19.19
N VAL A 244 13.01 -12.48 -18.36
CA VAL A 244 12.25 -11.79 -17.30
C VAL A 244 11.05 -11.07 -17.89
N ARG A 245 11.23 -10.38 -19.02
CA ARG A 245 10.11 -9.70 -19.69
C ARG A 245 9.02 -10.68 -20.10
N ALA A 246 9.36 -11.82 -20.69
CA ALA A 246 8.39 -12.82 -21.12
C ALA A 246 7.66 -13.46 -19.93
N GLU A 247 8.41 -13.90 -18.92
CA GLU A 247 7.85 -14.53 -17.71
C GLU A 247 7.00 -13.54 -16.90
N ALA A 248 7.46 -12.29 -16.74
CA ALA A 248 6.72 -11.27 -16.01
C ALA A 248 5.44 -10.83 -16.74
N LEU A 249 5.47 -10.70 -18.07
CA LEU A 249 4.26 -10.43 -18.85
C LEU A 249 3.27 -11.59 -18.75
N HIS A 250 3.73 -12.84 -18.84
CA HIS A 250 2.87 -14.01 -18.64
C HIS A 250 2.22 -13.99 -17.24
N ALA A 251 3.05 -13.83 -16.19
CA ALA A 251 2.61 -13.75 -14.80
C ALA A 251 1.52 -12.68 -14.62
N VAL A 252 1.77 -11.50 -15.15
CA VAL A 252 0.85 -10.38 -15.01
C VAL A 252 -0.43 -10.58 -15.79
N TRP A 253 -0.37 -10.94 -17.07
CA TRP A 253 -1.59 -11.04 -17.85
C TRP A 253 -2.48 -12.17 -17.33
N THR A 254 -1.92 -13.33 -17.00
CA THR A 254 -2.69 -14.51 -16.62
C THR A 254 -3.15 -14.50 -15.15
N HIS A 255 -2.34 -14.00 -14.21
CA HIS A 255 -2.57 -14.27 -12.77
C HIS A 255 -2.98 -13.05 -11.94
N THR A 256 -2.83 -11.82 -12.43
CA THR A 256 -3.27 -10.60 -11.71
C THR A 256 -4.74 -10.30 -11.93
N ARG A 257 -5.36 -9.61 -10.97
CA ARG A 257 -6.74 -9.09 -11.12
C ARG A 257 -6.70 -7.77 -11.89
N LYS A 258 -7.56 -7.62 -12.90
CA LYS A 258 -7.71 -6.41 -13.69
C LYS A 258 -8.82 -5.55 -13.07
N SER A 259 -8.48 -4.41 -12.51
CA SER A 259 -9.42 -3.51 -11.85
C SER A 259 -9.85 -2.38 -12.78
N PHE A 260 -11.15 -2.12 -12.82
CA PHE A 260 -11.76 -1.08 -13.62
C PHE A 260 -12.56 -0.16 -12.72
N LEU A 261 -12.19 1.11 -12.73
CA LEU A 261 -12.81 2.16 -11.91
C LEU A 261 -13.91 2.90 -12.65
N ASP A 262 -13.95 2.71 -13.96
CA ASP A 262 -14.81 3.42 -14.89
C ASP A 262 -15.31 2.42 -15.95
N PRO A 263 -16.64 2.33 -16.16
CA PRO A 263 -17.22 1.50 -17.22
C PRO A 263 -16.66 1.79 -18.63
N SER A 264 -16.35 3.04 -18.94
CA SER A 264 -15.81 3.43 -20.25
C SER A 264 -14.41 2.87 -20.49
N VAL A 265 -13.59 2.80 -19.43
CA VAL A 265 -12.25 2.19 -19.52
C VAL A 265 -12.36 0.69 -19.77
N LEU A 266 -13.32 0.01 -19.14
CA LEU A 266 -13.59 -1.40 -19.42
C LEU A 266 -13.99 -1.59 -20.89
N GLU A 267 -14.94 -0.79 -21.40
CA GLU A 267 -15.38 -0.84 -22.80
C GLU A 267 -14.22 -0.60 -23.78
N ASP A 268 -13.41 0.43 -23.56
CA ASP A 268 -12.26 0.76 -24.39
C ASP A 268 -11.22 -0.36 -24.43
N VAL A 269 -11.03 -1.04 -23.30
CA VAL A 269 -10.13 -2.18 -23.15
C VAL A 269 -10.67 -3.42 -23.86
N LEU A 270 -11.98 -3.64 -23.83
CA LEU A 270 -12.64 -4.76 -24.54
C LEU A 270 -12.75 -4.53 -26.04
N SER A 271 -12.96 -3.28 -26.46
CA SER A 271 -13.05 -2.88 -27.87
C SER A 271 -11.68 -2.74 -28.53
N CYS A 272 -10.61 -3.00 -27.79
CA CYS A 272 -9.24 -2.85 -28.23
C CYS A 272 -8.88 -3.95 -29.24
N GLY A 273 -8.52 -3.58 -30.48
CA GLY A 273 -8.16 -4.55 -31.52
C GLY A 273 -6.83 -5.28 -31.26
N ASN A 274 -5.96 -4.72 -30.40
CA ASN A 274 -4.67 -5.32 -30.05
C ASN A 274 -4.67 -5.76 -28.58
N THR A 275 -5.23 -6.95 -28.34
CA THR A 275 -5.30 -7.57 -27.02
C THR A 275 -4.07 -8.45 -26.74
N PRO A 276 -3.66 -8.61 -25.46
CA PRO A 276 -2.67 -9.60 -25.08
C PRO A 276 -3.06 -11.02 -25.54
N SER A 277 -2.09 -11.83 -25.93
CA SER A 277 -2.29 -13.23 -26.38
C SER A 277 -2.59 -14.23 -25.27
N PHE A 278 -2.75 -13.76 -24.02
CA PHE A 278 -2.95 -14.59 -22.83
C PHE A 278 -4.43 -14.60 -22.45
N SER A 279 -4.86 -15.48 -21.55
CA SER A 279 -6.19 -15.38 -20.94
C SER A 279 -6.21 -14.25 -19.90
N TRP A 280 -6.20 -13.00 -20.37
CA TRP A 280 -5.85 -11.83 -19.58
C TRP A 280 -6.98 -11.23 -18.74
N LEU A 281 -8.23 -11.61 -19.03
CA LEU A 281 -9.46 -11.17 -18.36
C LEU A 281 -10.10 -12.26 -17.48
N ARG A 282 -9.33 -13.25 -17.00
CA ARG A 282 -9.87 -14.31 -16.13
C ARG A 282 -10.34 -13.80 -14.77
N ARG A 283 -9.74 -12.70 -14.29
CA ARG A 283 -9.98 -12.12 -12.97
C ARG A 283 -10.19 -10.63 -13.09
N ILE A 284 -11.42 -10.17 -12.88
CA ILE A 284 -11.81 -8.77 -13.00
C ILE A 284 -12.26 -8.24 -11.64
N GLU A 285 -11.95 -6.98 -11.36
CA GLU A 285 -12.60 -6.17 -10.33
C GLU A 285 -13.35 -5.03 -11.01
N LEU A 286 -14.64 -4.93 -10.77
CA LEU A 286 -15.38 -3.71 -11.00
C LEU A 286 -15.29 -2.93 -9.70
N ASN A 287 -14.75 -1.72 -9.76
CA ASN A 287 -14.65 -0.80 -8.63
C ASN A 287 -15.24 0.55 -9.06
N PHE A 288 -16.48 0.48 -9.54
CA PHE A 288 -17.22 1.62 -10.03
C PHE A 288 -17.83 2.39 -8.85
N GLY A 289 -18.08 3.68 -9.04
CA GLY A 289 -18.95 4.40 -8.13
C GLY A 289 -20.39 3.86 -8.20
N THR A 290 -21.18 4.11 -7.16
CA THR A 290 -22.56 3.61 -7.07
C THR A 290 -23.42 4.05 -8.26
N PHE A 291 -23.21 5.28 -8.74
CA PHE A 291 -23.94 5.80 -9.90
C PHE A 291 -23.50 5.11 -11.20
N GLU A 292 -22.19 4.88 -11.35
CA GLU A 292 -21.61 4.18 -12.48
C GLU A 292 -22.08 2.72 -12.54
N TYR A 293 -22.26 2.02 -11.40
CA TYR A 293 -22.90 0.70 -11.39
C TYR A 293 -24.35 0.73 -11.87
N ILE A 294 -25.11 1.72 -11.41
CA ILE A 294 -26.51 1.89 -11.81
C ILE A 294 -26.59 2.11 -13.32
N GLU A 295 -25.74 2.96 -13.89
CA GLU A 295 -25.66 3.15 -15.34
C GLU A 295 -25.18 1.87 -16.03
N PHE A 296 -24.13 1.22 -15.55
CA PHE A 296 -23.55 0.03 -16.16
C PHE A 296 -24.52 -1.16 -16.23
N PHE A 297 -25.33 -1.38 -15.19
CA PHE A 297 -26.34 -2.45 -15.16
C PHE A 297 -27.72 -2.01 -15.67
N GLY A 298 -27.85 -0.76 -16.13
CA GLY A 298 -29.08 -0.25 -16.73
C GLY A 298 -30.27 -0.11 -15.79
N LEU A 299 -30.01 0.30 -14.55
CA LEU A 299 -31.06 0.51 -13.54
C LEU A 299 -31.79 1.85 -13.71
N PHE A 300 -31.16 2.87 -14.29
CA PHE A 300 -31.84 4.11 -14.67
C PHE A 300 -31.82 4.35 -16.17
N TRP A 301 -33.00 4.62 -16.71
CA TRP A 301 -33.19 5.23 -18.01
C TRP A 301 -33.59 6.69 -17.80
N ARG A 302 -32.68 7.65 -17.98
CA ARG A 302 -33.08 9.06 -18.10
C ARG A 302 -33.32 9.36 -19.58
N PRO A 303 -34.56 9.64 -20.01
CA PRO A 303 -34.82 10.03 -21.39
C PRO A 303 -34.27 11.42 -21.77
N TYR A 304 -33.81 12.23 -20.79
CA TYR A 304 -33.56 13.67 -21.02
C TYR A 304 -32.13 14.17 -20.79
N ARG A 305 -31.14 13.31 -20.55
CA ARG A 305 -29.75 13.75 -20.62
C ARG A 305 -28.93 12.78 -21.46
N PRO A 306 -28.27 13.25 -22.55
CA PRO A 306 -27.24 12.42 -23.17
C PRO A 306 -26.27 12.00 -22.07
N SER A 307 -25.96 10.70 -22.05
CA SER A 307 -25.06 10.13 -21.04
C SER A 307 -23.78 10.97 -20.97
N ARG A 308 -23.18 11.09 -19.78
CA ARG A 308 -21.88 11.76 -19.63
C ARG A 308 -20.77 11.11 -20.48
N TRP A 309 -21.02 9.89 -20.93
CA TRP A 309 -20.10 9.01 -21.64
C TRP A 309 -20.13 9.17 -23.16
N GLY A 310 -20.85 10.16 -23.71
CA GLY A 310 -20.93 10.36 -25.15
C GLY A 310 -21.74 9.26 -25.85
N ARG A 311 -21.94 9.43 -27.17
CA ARG A 311 -22.96 8.77 -28.00
C ARG A 311 -22.86 7.24 -28.17
N ARG A 312 -22.06 6.50 -27.39
CA ARG A 312 -21.92 5.04 -27.55
C ARG A 312 -22.92 4.23 -26.73
N TRP A 313 -23.36 4.76 -25.59
CA TRP A 313 -24.28 4.05 -24.70
C TRP A 313 -25.73 4.45 -24.94
N ASP A 314 -26.24 4.17 -26.13
CA ASP A 314 -27.66 4.41 -26.42
C ASP A 314 -28.56 3.43 -25.63
N ARG A 315 -27.99 2.36 -25.04
CA ARG A 315 -28.69 1.41 -24.16
C ARG A 315 -27.78 0.88 -23.03
N PRO A 316 -28.04 1.25 -21.76
CA PRO A 316 -27.30 0.78 -20.58
C PRO A 316 -27.14 -0.74 -20.45
N GLN A 317 -28.14 -1.51 -20.88
CA GLN A 317 -28.08 -3.00 -20.86
C GLN A 317 -26.97 -3.58 -21.76
N VAL A 318 -26.46 -2.80 -22.72
CA VAL A 318 -25.36 -3.22 -23.60
C VAL A 318 -24.01 -3.16 -22.88
N ALA A 319 -23.89 -2.40 -21.80
CA ALA A 319 -22.63 -2.28 -21.07
C ALA A 319 -22.32 -3.55 -20.30
N ALA A 320 -23.24 -3.98 -19.44
CA ALA A 320 -23.03 -5.18 -18.63
C ALA A 320 -23.03 -6.49 -19.44
N SER A 321 -23.63 -6.53 -20.64
CA SER A 321 -23.56 -7.72 -21.51
C SER A 321 -22.13 -8.03 -21.95
N CYS A 322 -21.21 -7.06 -21.88
CA CYS A 322 -19.80 -7.29 -22.13
C CYS A 322 -19.21 -8.35 -21.17
N LEU A 323 -19.71 -8.47 -19.94
CA LEU A 323 -19.27 -9.50 -18.98
C LEU A 323 -19.61 -10.92 -19.47
N GLN A 324 -20.77 -11.09 -20.09
CA GLN A 324 -21.20 -12.38 -20.66
C GLN A 324 -20.43 -12.74 -21.93
N SER A 325 -19.92 -11.72 -22.64
CA SER A 325 -19.09 -11.92 -23.83
C SER A 325 -17.65 -12.34 -23.53
N MET A 326 -17.25 -12.43 -22.25
CA MET A 326 -15.91 -12.84 -21.82
C MET A 326 -15.89 -14.34 -21.44
N PRO A 327 -15.61 -15.26 -22.38
CA PRO A 327 -15.65 -16.70 -22.09
C PRO A 327 -14.61 -17.14 -21.07
N THR A 328 -13.53 -16.37 -20.89
CA THR A 328 -12.47 -16.69 -19.93
C THR A 328 -12.71 -16.14 -18.53
N LEU A 329 -13.75 -15.34 -18.31
CA LEU A 329 -14.00 -14.70 -17.01
C LEU A 329 -14.42 -15.75 -15.97
N GLU A 330 -13.56 -15.98 -14.97
CA GLU A 330 -13.77 -17.00 -13.94
C GLU A 330 -14.04 -16.39 -12.56
N ASP A 331 -13.40 -15.26 -12.26
CA ASP A 331 -13.50 -14.57 -10.98
C ASP A 331 -13.83 -13.08 -11.20
N LEU A 332 -15.05 -12.69 -10.82
CA LEU A 332 -15.52 -11.31 -10.81
C LEU A 332 -15.58 -10.81 -9.36
N GLN A 333 -14.94 -9.68 -9.11
CA GLN A 333 -15.10 -8.95 -7.85
C GLN A 333 -15.88 -7.67 -8.12
N ILE A 334 -16.92 -7.39 -7.32
CA ILE A 334 -17.70 -6.17 -7.37
C ILE A 334 -17.43 -5.43 -6.06
N CYS A 335 -16.72 -4.31 -6.15
CA CYS A 335 -16.33 -3.48 -5.02
C CYS A 335 -17.26 -2.27 -4.92
N PHE A 336 -17.95 -2.12 -3.79
CA PHE A 336 -18.86 -1.00 -3.54
C PHE A 336 -18.18 0.10 -2.74
N ASP A 337 -18.36 1.33 -3.21
CA ASP A 337 -17.96 2.52 -2.48
C ASP A 337 -18.82 2.74 -1.22
N GLY A 338 -18.23 3.40 -0.23
CA GLY A 338 -18.93 3.86 0.96
C GLY A 338 -20.01 4.90 0.62
N PRO A 339 -21.05 5.03 1.46
CA PRO A 339 -22.12 6.00 1.25
C PRO A 339 -21.62 7.45 1.26
N TYR A 340 -20.43 7.71 1.81
CA TYR A 340 -19.90 9.07 2.02
C TYR A 340 -19.12 9.64 0.85
N VAL A 341 -18.97 8.90 -0.25
CA VAL A 341 -18.28 9.40 -1.43
C VAL A 341 -19.13 10.52 -2.07
N VAL A 342 -18.50 11.63 -2.49
CA VAL A 342 -19.15 12.87 -2.97
C VAL A 342 -20.25 12.64 -4.03
N GLN A 343 -20.13 11.59 -4.87
CA GLN A 343 -21.15 11.23 -5.86
C GLN A 343 -22.39 10.54 -5.27
N ALA A 344 -22.25 9.89 -4.11
CA ALA A 344 -23.33 9.22 -3.41
C ALA A 344 -24.39 10.19 -2.90
N TYR A 345 -24.12 11.50 -2.75
CA TYR A 345 -25.15 12.49 -2.37
C TYR A 345 -26.36 12.47 -3.31
N ARG A 346 -26.14 12.27 -4.62
CA ARG A 346 -27.22 12.13 -5.62
C ARG A 346 -27.92 10.77 -5.60
N VAL A 347 -27.30 9.79 -4.97
CA VAL A 347 -27.76 8.40 -4.92
C VAL A 347 -28.44 8.11 -3.59
N ILE A 348 -28.03 8.75 -2.50
CA ILE A 348 -28.66 8.66 -1.17
C ILE A 348 -30.01 9.37 -1.18
N SER A 349 -30.18 10.39 -2.03
CA SER A 349 -31.53 10.89 -2.33
C SER A 349 -32.45 9.84 -2.98
N LEU A 350 -31.92 8.69 -3.43
CA LEU A 350 -32.72 7.58 -3.97
C LEU A 350 -33.07 6.53 -2.89
N GLY A 351 -32.48 6.60 -1.70
CA GLY A 351 -32.75 5.68 -0.60
C GLY A 351 -31.50 5.33 0.20
N CYS A 352 -31.68 4.44 1.20
CA CYS A 352 -30.56 3.99 2.02
C CYS A 352 -29.56 3.16 1.19
N HIS A 353 -28.26 3.31 1.49
CA HIS A 353 -27.18 2.64 0.76
C HIS A 353 -27.37 1.12 0.66
N LYS A 354 -27.89 0.50 1.74
CA LYS A 354 -28.28 -0.92 1.78
C LYS A 354 -29.22 -1.31 0.62
N LYS A 355 -30.30 -0.53 0.39
CA LYS A 355 -31.29 -0.81 -0.66
C LYS A 355 -30.71 -0.54 -2.04
N VAL A 356 -29.92 0.52 -2.18
CA VAL A 356 -29.24 0.85 -3.45
C VAL A 356 -28.31 -0.28 -3.89
N VAL A 357 -27.49 -0.82 -2.97
CA VAL A 357 -26.62 -1.96 -3.28
C VAL A 357 -27.45 -3.21 -3.64
N ASP A 358 -28.54 -3.49 -2.92
CA ASP A 358 -29.44 -4.60 -3.23
C ASP A 358 -30.05 -4.46 -4.64
N TRP A 359 -30.44 -3.25 -5.05
CA TRP A 359 -30.92 -2.97 -6.40
C TRP A 359 -29.84 -3.12 -7.45
N ILE A 360 -28.62 -2.68 -7.17
CA ILE A 360 -27.47 -2.86 -8.06
C ILE A 360 -27.25 -4.34 -8.32
N LEU A 361 -27.21 -5.15 -7.27
CA LEU A 361 -27.02 -6.58 -7.38
C LEU A 361 -28.18 -7.28 -8.08
N ALA A 362 -29.42 -6.82 -7.87
CA ALA A 362 -30.58 -7.29 -8.62
C ALA A 362 -30.50 -6.99 -10.12
N GLY A 363 -30.02 -5.80 -10.49
CA GLY A 363 -29.74 -5.44 -11.89
C GLY A 363 -28.56 -6.20 -12.49
N ALA A 364 -27.54 -6.46 -11.68
CA ALA A 364 -26.32 -7.16 -12.08
C ALA A 364 -26.55 -8.67 -12.27
N PHE A 365 -27.44 -9.26 -11.48
CA PHE A 365 -27.72 -10.70 -11.45
C PHE A 365 -27.75 -11.40 -12.83
N PRO A 366 -28.52 -10.94 -13.84
CA PRO A 366 -28.57 -11.60 -15.15
C PRO A 366 -27.22 -11.66 -15.87
N PHE A 367 -26.31 -10.72 -15.57
CA PHE A 367 -24.99 -10.62 -16.22
C PHE A 367 -23.89 -11.40 -15.48
N ILE A 368 -24.07 -11.65 -14.17
CA ILE A 368 -23.01 -12.20 -13.31
C ILE A 368 -23.29 -13.60 -12.79
N LYS A 369 -24.54 -14.07 -12.83
CA LYS A 369 -24.97 -15.37 -12.29
C LYS A 369 -24.24 -16.59 -12.89
N ASP A 370 -23.73 -16.40 -14.10
CA ASP A 370 -23.09 -17.41 -14.92
C ASP A 370 -21.57 -17.51 -14.70
N ILE A 371 -21.01 -16.61 -13.89
CA ILE A 371 -19.59 -16.52 -13.58
C ILE A 371 -19.26 -17.43 -12.40
N LYS A 372 -18.16 -18.19 -12.51
CA LYS A 372 -17.77 -19.22 -11.51
C LYS A 372 -17.57 -18.71 -10.10
N THR A 373 -17.00 -17.53 -9.96
CA THR A 373 -16.77 -16.93 -8.66
C THR A 373 -17.12 -15.47 -8.74
N VAL A 374 -18.10 -15.05 -7.95
CA VAL A 374 -18.46 -13.64 -7.76
C VAL A 374 -18.20 -13.28 -6.31
N LYS A 375 -17.39 -12.23 -6.08
CA LYS A 375 -17.06 -11.74 -4.74
C LYS A 375 -17.56 -10.31 -4.57
N LEU A 376 -18.32 -10.08 -3.51
CA LEU A 376 -18.78 -8.75 -3.13
C LEU A 376 -17.82 -8.16 -2.09
N THR A 377 -17.25 -6.98 -2.34
CA THR A 377 -16.28 -6.35 -1.42
C THR A 377 -16.58 -4.86 -1.26
N GLY A 378 -15.81 -4.19 -0.40
CA GLY A 378 -15.98 -2.76 -0.12
C GLY A 378 -17.09 -2.53 0.89
N CYS A 379 -17.66 -1.33 0.91
CA CYS A 379 -18.69 -0.98 1.87
C CYS A 379 -20.03 -1.61 1.47
N ILE A 380 -20.32 -2.81 1.98
CA ILE A 380 -21.60 -3.51 1.79
C ILE A 380 -22.11 -3.98 3.15
N LYS A 381 -23.39 -3.73 3.46
CA LYS A 381 -23.98 -4.23 4.71
C LYS A 381 -23.93 -5.75 4.74
N ASN A 382 -23.45 -6.34 5.85
CA ASN A 382 -23.29 -7.79 6.00
C ASN A 382 -24.56 -8.58 5.65
N SER A 383 -25.75 -8.07 6.03
CA SER A 383 -27.03 -8.70 5.68
C SER A 383 -27.29 -8.78 4.16
N VAL A 384 -26.88 -7.78 3.38
CA VAL A 384 -27.01 -7.78 1.91
C VAL A 384 -25.95 -8.69 1.32
N LYS A 385 -24.71 -8.58 1.78
CA LYS A 385 -23.59 -9.41 1.34
C LYS A 385 -23.89 -10.91 1.50
N MET A 386 -24.25 -11.35 2.71
CA MET A 386 -24.57 -12.76 2.99
C MET A 386 -25.71 -13.29 2.13
N ARG A 387 -26.77 -12.49 1.93
CA ARG A 387 -27.90 -12.85 1.08
C ARG A 387 -27.44 -13.10 -0.36
N TRP A 388 -26.69 -12.16 -0.93
CA TRP A 388 -26.25 -12.25 -2.32
C TRP A 388 -25.16 -13.29 -2.55
N ASP A 389 -24.21 -13.45 -1.63
CA ASP A 389 -23.22 -14.53 -1.67
C ASP A 389 -23.92 -15.90 -1.69
N ARG A 390 -25.00 -16.07 -0.90
CA ARG A 390 -25.83 -17.28 -0.94
C ARG A 390 -26.54 -17.46 -2.29
N ILE A 391 -27.21 -16.43 -2.79
CA ILE A 391 -27.94 -16.49 -4.08
C ILE A 391 -26.98 -16.87 -5.22
N LEU A 392 -25.86 -16.18 -5.34
CA LEU A 392 -24.87 -16.39 -6.41
C LEU A 392 -24.21 -17.77 -6.32
N LYS A 393 -23.91 -18.24 -5.10
CA LYS A 393 -23.37 -19.58 -4.88
C LYS A 393 -24.35 -20.67 -5.30
N ILE A 394 -25.61 -20.56 -4.89
CA ILE A 394 -26.67 -21.53 -5.26
C ILE A 394 -26.87 -21.51 -6.77
N GLU A 395 -26.98 -20.32 -7.38
CA GLU A 395 -27.27 -20.19 -8.80
C GLU A 395 -26.18 -20.81 -9.68
N TYR A 396 -24.91 -20.67 -9.27
CA TYR A 396 -23.79 -21.32 -9.94
C TYR A 396 -23.76 -22.85 -9.69
N GLN A 397 -24.03 -23.31 -8.46
CA GLN A 397 -24.02 -24.73 -8.12
C GLN A 397 -25.15 -25.51 -8.81
N GLU A 398 -26.33 -24.90 -8.93
CA GLU A 398 -27.53 -25.49 -9.52
C GLU A 398 -27.71 -25.08 -10.99
N ARG A 399 -26.62 -24.78 -11.68
CA ARG A 399 -26.68 -24.36 -13.08
C ARG A 399 -27.24 -25.50 -13.96
N GLY A 400 -28.33 -25.22 -14.65
CA GLY A 400 -29.07 -26.21 -15.45
C GLY A 400 -30.17 -26.96 -14.70
N ALA A 401 -30.32 -26.76 -13.38
CA ALA A 401 -31.48 -27.26 -12.65
C ALA A 401 -32.76 -26.52 -13.08
N LYS A 402 -33.89 -27.25 -13.17
CA LYS A 402 -35.20 -26.67 -13.51
C LYS A 402 -35.75 -25.80 -12.39
N GLU A 403 -35.46 -26.16 -11.14
CA GLU A 403 -35.86 -25.43 -9.94
C GLU A 403 -34.61 -24.99 -9.21
N LYS A 404 -34.65 -23.77 -8.67
CA LYS A 404 -33.55 -23.15 -7.92
C LYS A 404 -33.91 -23.11 -6.45
N SER A 405 -32.97 -23.43 -5.57
CA SER A 405 -33.21 -23.47 -4.11
C SER A 405 -33.13 -22.11 -3.42
N HIS A 406 -32.77 -21.05 -4.15
CA HIS A 406 -32.81 -19.68 -3.64
C HIS A 406 -34.18 -19.03 -3.87
N ASP A 407 -34.58 -18.12 -2.99
CA ASP A 407 -35.86 -17.41 -3.01
C ASP A 407 -35.85 -16.14 -3.89
N PHE A 408 -34.74 -15.85 -4.57
CA PHE A 408 -34.62 -14.66 -5.40
C PHE A 408 -35.41 -14.78 -6.72
N ASP A 409 -36.54 -14.07 -6.77
CA ASP A 409 -37.37 -13.91 -7.97
C ASP A 409 -36.88 -12.71 -8.81
N TYR A 410 -36.13 -13.01 -9.87
CA TYR A 410 -35.59 -12.01 -10.78
C TYR A 410 -36.69 -11.23 -11.52
N GLU A 411 -37.79 -11.86 -11.92
CA GLU A 411 -38.86 -11.17 -12.65
C GLU A 411 -39.60 -10.18 -11.76
N ARG A 412 -39.81 -10.53 -10.49
CA ARG A 412 -40.33 -9.60 -9.49
C ARG A 412 -39.36 -8.45 -9.23
N ALA A 413 -38.07 -8.74 -9.05
CA ALA A 413 -37.06 -7.70 -8.86
C ALA A 413 -36.99 -6.75 -10.06
N LYS A 414 -37.02 -7.28 -11.28
CA LYS A 414 -37.07 -6.51 -12.54
C LYS A 414 -38.29 -5.61 -12.62
N LYS A 415 -39.48 -6.09 -12.24
CA LYS A 415 -40.70 -5.26 -12.16
C LYS A 415 -40.56 -4.12 -11.16
N ILE A 416 -39.97 -4.38 -9.99
CA ILE A 416 -39.70 -3.35 -8.97
C ILE A 416 -38.73 -2.30 -9.53
N LEU A 417 -37.61 -2.74 -10.12
CA LEU A 417 -36.62 -1.85 -10.71
C LEU A 417 -37.21 -1.02 -11.85
N HIS A 418 -38.08 -1.61 -12.68
CA HIS A 418 -38.78 -0.88 -13.74
C HIS A 418 -39.74 0.16 -13.17
N PHE A 419 -40.52 -0.18 -12.13
CA PHE A 419 -41.40 0.76 -11.45
C PHE A 419 -40.61 1.95 -10.87
N MET A 420 -39.46 1.67 -10.26
CA MET A 420 -38.57 2.69 -9.70
C MET A 420 -38.00 3.68 -10.72
N GLN A 421 -37.90 3.30 -12.00
CA GLN A 421 -37.45 4.21 -13.05
C GLN A 421 -38.40 5.39 -13.27
N PHE A 422 -39.69 5.22 -12.95
CA PHE A 422 -40.71 6.24 -13.20
C PHE A 422 -40.99 7.12 -11.98
N TYR A 423 -40.85 6.58 -10.78
CA TYR A 423 -41.22 7.26 -9.56
C TYR A 423 -39.94 7.57 -8.77
N TYR A 424 -39.48 8.82 -8.83
CA TYR A 424 -38.41 9.36 -7.98
C TYR A 424 -38.87 9.44 -6.51
N ILE A 425 -39.28 8.32 -5.92
CA ILE A 425 -39.71 8.26 -4.52
C ILE A 425 -38.48 7.87 -3.71
N PRO A 426 -37.95 8.77 -2.85
CA PRO A 426 -36.97 8.36 -1.87
C PRO A 426 -37.63 7.31 -0.97
N PHE A 427 -37.04 6.12 -0.92
CA PHE A 427 -37.53 5.06 -0.05
C PHE A 427 -37.09 5.32 1.39
N ASP A 428 -38.02 5.09 2.32
CA ASP A 428 -37.73 5.17 3.75
C ASP A 428 -36.59 4.23 4.11
N CYS A 429 -35.64 4.77 4.89
CA CYS A 429 -34.50 4.00 5.35
C CYS A 429 -34.93 3.05 6.48
N GLU A 430 -35.04 1.76 6.18
CA GLU A 430 -35.33 0.69 7.16
C GLU A 430 -34.11 0.30 8.04
N CYS A 431 -32.97 0.98 7.90
CA CYS A 431 -31.81 0.70 8.74
C CYS A 431 -32.08 1.14 10.18
N ARG A 432 -31.66 0.33 11.17
CA ARG A 432 -31.77 0.67 12.60
C ARG A 432 -31.22 2.06 12.92
N THR A 433 -30.10 2.41 12.29
CA THR A 433 -29.58 3.78 12.24
C THR A 433 -29.90 4.34 10.85
N PRO A 434 -30.81 5.31 10.74
CA PRO A 434 -31.16 5.92 9.46
C PRO A 434 -29.92 6.49 8.76
N CYS A 435 -29.74 6.19 7.48
CA CYS A 435 -28.55 6.60 6.74
C CYS A 435 -28.47 8.12 6.59
N ASP A 436 -29.61 8.82 6.50
CA ASP A 436 -29.76 10.27 6.41
C ASP A 436 -29.30 11.02 7.66
N LYS A 437 -29.62 10.51 8.86
CA LYS A 437 -29.19 11.11 10.13
C LYS A 437 -27.66 11.16 10.26
N VAL A 438 -26.95 10.19 9.68
CA VAL A 438 -25.48 10.19 9.70
C VAL A 438 -24.91 11.30 8.81
N PHE A 439 -25.62 11.71 7.76
CA PHE A 439 -25.19 12.83 6.90
C PHE A 439 -25.35 14.19 7.58
N ASP A 440 -26.48 14.43 8.24
CA ASP A 440 -26.72 15.70 8.95
C ASP A 440 -25.70 15.94 10.06
N HIS A 441 -25.23 14.87 10.72
CA HIS A 441 -24.16 14.99 11.72
C HIS A 441 -22.78 15.36 11.12
N MET A 442 -22.52 15.04 9.85
CA MET A 442 -21.24 15.33 9.20
C MET A 442 -21.15 16.72 8.58
N THR A 443 -22.27 17.32 8.19
CA THR A 443 -22.30 18.68 7.62
C THR A 443 -22.17 19.77 8.70
N PHE A 444 -22.55 19.51 9.96
CA PHE A 444 -22.69 20.56 10.97
C PHE A 444 -21.81 20.45 12.22
N LEU A 445 -21.11 19.34 12.49
CA LEU A 445 -20.26 19.23 13.69
C LEU A 445 -18.80 19.67 13.47
N PRO A 446 -18.19 20.43 14.42
CA PRO A 446 -16.76 20.71 14.45
C PRO A 446 -15.90 19.43 14.40
N ARG A 447 -14.72 19.52 13.77
CA ARG A 447 -13.88 18.38 13.35
C ARG A 447 -13.46 17.40 14.46
N GLY A 448 -13.45 17.84 15.72
CA GLY A 448 -12.93 17.04 16.85
C GLY A 448 -13.89 16.00 17.43
N ASP A 449 -15.20 16.09 17.17
CA ASP A 449 -16.22 15.38 17.98
C ASP A 449 -17.08 14.38 17.20
N ARG A 450 -16.64 14.00 16.00
CA ARG A 450 -17.42 13.13 15.10
C ARG A 450 -17.17 11.67 15.42
N THR A 451 -17.88 11.03 16.34
CA THR A 451 -17.92 9.56 16.37
C THR A 451 -18.88 9.10 15.26
N LEU A 452 -18.35 8.57 14.15
CA LEU A 452 -19.19 7.89 13.19
C LEU A 452 -19.72 6.61 13.86
N PRO A 453 -21.03 6.32 13.78
CA PRO A 453 -21.52 5.03 14.27
C PRO A 453 -20.79 3.92 13.53
N GLU A 454 -20.28 2.92 14.25
CA GLU A 454 -19.71 1.72 13.64
C GLU A 454 -20.74 1.13 12.70
N PHE A 455 -20.43 1.11 11.41
CA PHE A 455 -21.25 0.41 10.45
C PHE A 455 -20.81 -1.04 10.42
N ASP A 456 -21.78 -1.96 10.46
CA ASP A 456 -21.55 -3.38 10.12
C ASP A 456 -21.21 -3.55 8.62
N PHE A 457 -20.04 -3.05 8.22
CA PHE A 457 -19.39 -3.34 6.95
C PHE A 457 -18.26 -4.35 7.20
N GLU A 458 -17.98 -5.17 6.20
CA GLU A 458 -16.84 -6.10 6.19
C GLU A 458 -15.56 -5.46 5.63
#